data_AF-A0A512M8U1-F1
#
_entry.id   AF-A0A512M8U1-F1
#
_cell.length_a   1.000
_cell.length_b   1.000
_cell.length_c   1.000
_cell.angle_alpha   90.00
_cell.angle_beta   90.00
_cell.angle_gamma   90.00
#
_symmetry.space_group_name_H-M   'P 1'
#
loop_
_entity.id
_entity.type
_entity.pdbx_description
1 polymer ?
#
loop_
_entity_poly.entity_id
_entity_poly.type
_entity_poly.pdbx_seq_one_letter_code
_entity_poly.pdbx_strand_id
1 'polypeptide(L)' 'MIVTYESVMSSAMQLGPEDRRRLASNLWESVHSLTTEANGTLEGVLDERETELEKDPSLEISHEAFICHFSRRHLA' A
#
# COMPACT_ATOMS: atom_id res chain seq x y z
N MET A 1 11.33 8.45 -7.97
CA MET A 1 11.83 8.04 -6.65
C MET A 1 11.01 6.84 -6.24
N ILE A 2 11.60 5.65 -6.20
CA ILE A 2 10.91 4.39 -5.91
C ILE A 2 10.61 4.35 -4.41
N VAL A 3 9.38 3.98 -4.03
CA VAL A 3 8.98 3.86 -2.63
C VAL A 3 9.34 2.46 -2.15
N THR A 4 10.31 2.35 -1.25
CA THR A 4 10.70 1.07 -0.66
C THR A 4 9.91 0.81 0.62
N TYR A 5 9.74 -0.47 0.97
CA TYR A 5 9.18 -0.88 2.26
C TYR A 5 9.84 -0.16 3.45
N GLU A 6 11.17 -0.05 3.43
CA GLU A 6 11.96 0.66 4.45
C GLU A 6 11.59 2.14 4.58
N SER A 7 11.31 2.82 3.46
CA SER A 7 10.89 4.22 3.45
C SER A 7 9.50 4.38 4.08
N VAL A 8 8.54 3.52 3.72
CA VAL A 8 7.18 3.52 4.28
C VAL A 8 7.22 3.23 5.79
N MET A 9 8.01 2.25 6.20
CA MET A 9 8.11 1.86 7.61
C MET A 9 8.77 2.96 8.44
N SER A 10 9.82 3.61 7.91
CA SER A 10 10.45 4.76 8.55
C SER A 10 9.48 5.92 8.76
N SER A 11 8.63 6.23 7.78
CA SER A 11 7.58 7.25 7.92
C SER A 11 6.49 6.84 8.91
N ALA A 12 6.05 5.57 8.89
CA ALA A 12 5.04 5.06 9.83
C ALA A 12 5.54 5.07 11.29
N MET A 13 6.84 4.89 11.52
CA MET A 13 7.46 4.94 12.84
C MET A 13 7.60 6.38 13.40
N GLN A 14 7.46 7.40 12.55
CA GLN A 14 7.38 8.80 12.99
C GLN A 14 5.98 9.20 13.48
N LEU A 15 4.96 8.39 13.20
CA LEU A 15 3.59 8.62 13.67
C LEU A 15 3.45 8.32 15.16
N GLY A 16 2.50 9.01 15.81
CA GLY A 16 2.08 8.72 17.17
C GLY A 16 1.51 7.29 17.31
N PRO A 17 1.47 6.72 18.52
CA PRO A 17 1.07 5.33 18.73
C PRO A 17 -0.33 4.99 18.20
N GLU A 18 -1.29 5.89 18.40
CA GLU A 18 -2.67 5.73 17.92
C GLU A 18 -2.77 5.80 16.39
N ASP A 19 -2.08 6.77 15.78
CA ASP A 19 -2.07 6.93 14.32
C ASP A 19 -1.39 5.74 13.63
N ARG A 20 -0.32 5.21 14.24
CA ARG A 20 0.36 4.00 13.76
C ARG A 20 -0.54 2.77 13.87
N ARG A 21 -1.26 2.61 14.99
CA ARG A 21 -2.23 1.52 15.19
C ARG A 21 -3.34 1.58 14.15
N ARG A 22 -3.88 2.77 13.90
CA ARG A 22 -4.92 3.00 12.87
C ARG A 22 -4.39 2.71 11.47
N LEU A 23 -3.19 3.17 11.13
CA LEU A 23 -2.55 2.87 9.84
C LEU A 23 -2.36 1.36 9.63
N ALA A 24 -1.86 0.65 10.65
CA ALA A 24 -1.68 -0.80 10.59
C ALA A 24 -3.02 -1.55 10.43
N SER A 25 -4.07 -1.14 11.15
CA SER A 25 -5.42 -1.72 11.00
C SER A 25 -5.97 -1.51 9.60
N ASN A 26 -5.87 -0.28 9.07
CA ASN A 26 -6.35 0.05 7.74
C ASN A 26 -5.59 -0.71 6.63
N LEU A 27 -4.27 -0.85 6.78
CA LEU A 27 -3.45 -1.63 5.85
C LEU A 27 -3.85 -3.11 5.90
N TRP A 28 -4.00 -3.66 7.10
CA TRP A 28 -4.47 -5.03 7.29
C TRP A 28 -5.84 -5.26 6.64
N GLU A 29 -6.81 -4.39 6.87
CA GLU A 29 -8.14 -4.49 6.27
C GLU A 29 -8.11 -4.33 4.74
N SER A 30 -7.29 -3.42 4.21
CA SER A 30 -7.17 -3.23 2.76
C SER A 30 -6.57 -4.46 2.08
N VAL A 31 -5.57 -5.08 2.71
CA VAL A 31 -4.90 -6.28 2.21
C VAL A 31 -5.83 -7.49 2.33
N HIS A 32 -6.50 -7.64 3.47
CA HIS A 32 -7.42 -8.73 3.75
C HIS A 32 -8.68 -8.66 2.88
N SER A 33 -9.20 -7.46 2.60
CA SER A 33 -10.32 -7.27 1.66
C SER A 33 -9.92 -7.69 0.26
N LEU A 34 -8.71 -7.32 -0.20
CA LEU A 34 -8.21 -7.71 -1.52
C LEU A 34 -8.07 -9.23 -1.66
N THR A 35 -7.51 -9.91 -0.66
CA THR A 35 -7.29 -11.36 -0.70
C THR A 35 -8.60 -12.15 -0.60
N THR A 36 -9.56 -11.65 0.18
CA THR A 36 -10.89 -12.26 0.31
C THR A 36 -11.70 -12.10 -0.98
N GLU A 37 -11.66 -10.93 -1.62
CA GLU A 37 -12.37 -10.66 -2.88
C GLU A 37 -11.73 -11.35 -4.09
N ALA A 38 -10.40 -11.47 -4.12
CA ALA A 38 -9.66 -12.15 -5.18
C ALA A 38 -9.70 -13.68 -5.05
N ASN A 39 -10.27 -14.24 -3.97
CA ASN A 39 -10.27 -15.66 -3.66
C ASN A 39 -8.86 -16.31 -3.74
N GLY A 40 -7.84 -15.52 -3.41
CA GLY A 40 -6.42 -15.81 -3.63
C GLY A 40 -5.58 -15.48 -2.40
N THR A 41 -4.39 -16.08 -2.31
CA THR A 41 -3.43 -15.75 -1.25
C THR A 41 -2.84 -14.35 -1.47
N LEU A 42 -2.38 -13.71 -0.40
CA LEU A 42 -1.69 -12.41 -0.49
C LEU A 42 -0.51 -12.48 -1.47
N GLU A 43 0.30 -13.54 -1.36
CA GLU A 43 1.39 -13.83 -2.30
C GLU A 43 0.91 -13.81 -3.76
N GLY A 44 -0.18 -14.50 -4.10
CA GLY A 44 -0.66 -14.59 -5.48
C GLY A 44 -1.15 -13.25 -6.02
N VAL A 45 -1.76 -12.41 -5.17
CA VAL A 45 -2.18 -11.06 -5.54
C VAL A 45 -0.97 -10.14 -5.77
N LEU A 46 0.08 -10.30 -4.97
CA LEU A 46 1.33 -9.54 -5.14
C LEU A 46 2.06 -9.97 -6.42
N ASP A 47 2.14 -11.28 -6.70
CA ASP A 47 2.75 -11.83 -7.93
C ASP A 47 2.01 -11.35 -9.20
N GLU A 48 0.67 -11.32 -9.17
CA GLU A 48 -0.12 -10.79 -10.30
C GLU A 48 0.16 -9.30 -10.53
N ARG A 49 0.20 -8.50 -9.46
CA ARG A 49 0.49 -7.06 -9.55
C ARG A 49 1.91 -6.79 -10.04
N GLU A 50 2.88 -7.58 -9.59
CA GLU A 50 4.26 -7.50 -10.07
C GLU A 50 4.33 -7.86 -11.57
N THR A 51 3.66 -8.93 -11.98
CA THR A 51 3.58 -9.32 -13.40
C THR A 51 2.90 -8.25 -14.27
N GLU A 52 1.87 -7.58 -13.75
CA GLU A 52 1.20 -6.46 -14.44
C GLU A 52 2.14 -5.24 -14.58
N LEU A 53 2.90 -4.91 -13.54
CA LEU A 53 3.91 -3.83 -13.56
C LEU A 53 5.07 -4.13 -14.51
N GLU A 54 5.51 -5.39 -14.59
CA GLU A 54 6.53 -5.81 -15.56
C GLU A 54 6.04 -5.69 -17.00
N LYS A 55 4.75 -5.97 -17.24
CA LYS A 55 4.12 -5.83 -18.56
C LYS A 55 3.87 -4.37 -18.94
N ASP A 56 3.49 -3.54 -17.99
CA ASP A 56 3.23 -2.12 -18.19
C ASP A 56 3.83 -1.26 -17.06
N PRO A 57 5.09 -0.81 -17.25
CA PRO A 57 5.77 0.06 -16.29
C PRO A 57 5.07 1.42 -16.11
N SER A 58 4.14 1.82 -16.99
CA SER A 58 3.39 3.07 -16.83
C SER A 58 2.35 3.01 -15.72
N LEU A 59 2.02 1.81 -15.23
CA LEU A 59 1.20 1.59 -14.05
C LEU A 59 1.94 1.92 -12.75
N GLU A 60 3.27 2.06 -12.79
CA GLU A 60 4.05 2.50 -11.63
C GLU A 60 3.73 3.96 -11.31
N ILE A 61 3.06 4.18 -10.17
CA ILE A 61 2.75 5.53 -9.71
C ILE A 61 3.96 6.17 -9.02
N SER A 62 4.15 7.47 -9.25
CA SER A 62 5.21 8.22 -8.58
C SER A 62 4.98 8.29 -7.07
N HIS A 63 6.06 8.44 -6.29
CA HIS A 63 5.99 8.63 -4.83
C HIS A 63 5.03 9.75 -4.43
N GLU A 64 5.05 10.87 -5.16
CA GLU A 64 4.16 12.01 -4.91
C GLU A 64 2.69 11.67 -5.16
N ALA A 65 2.39 10.88 -6.21
CA ALA A 65 1.04 10.40 -6.50
C ALA A 65 0.55 9.41 -5.42
N PHE A 66 1.42 8.51 -4.95
CA PHE A 66 1.13 7.58 -3.86
C PHE A 66 0.76 8.31 -2.56
N ILE A 67 1.60 9.28 -2.15
CA ILE A 67 1.36 10.09 -0.94
C ILE A 67 0.07 10.92 -1.09
N CYS A 68 -0.18 11.53 -2.25
CA CYS A 68 -1.42 12.28 -2.50
C CYS A 68 -2.67 11.39 -2.38
N HIS A 69 -2.62 10.17 -2.90
CA HIS A 69 -3.74 9.23 -2.84
C HIS A 69 -4.05 8.78 -1.40
N PHE A 70 -3.01 8.47 -0.62
CA PHE A 70 -3.19 8.09 0.79
C PHE A 70 -3.64 9.26 1.67
N SER A 71 -3.06 10.45 1.46
CA SER A 71 -3.42 11.66 2.21
C SER A 71 -4.90 12.04 2.04
N ARG A 72 -5.48 11.81 0.85
CA ARG A 72 -6.90 12.08 0.57
C ARG A 72 -7.86 11.11 1.28
N ARG A 73 -7.45 9.87 1.55
CA ARG A 73 -8.26 8.90 2.34
C ARG A 73 -8.29 9.21 3.84
N HIS A 74 -7.44 10.09 4.34
CA HIS A 74 -7.38 10.49 5.75
C HIS A 74 -8.12 11.80 6.07
N LEU A 75 -8.70 12.47 5.06
CA LEU A 75 -9.44 13.74 5.22
C LEU A 75 -10.95 13.62 4.97
N ALA A 76 -11.47 12.40 4.79
CA ALA A 76 -12.90 12.10 4.68
C ALA A 76 -13.40 11.31 5.89
#